data_AF-A0A327U4Z7-F1
#
_entry.id   AF-A0A327U4Z7-F1
#
_cell.length_a   1.000
_cell.length_b   1.000
_cell.length_c   1.000
_cell.angle_alpha   90.00
_cell.angle_beta   90.00
_cell.angle_gamma   90.00
#
_symmetry.space_group_name_H-M   'P 1'
#
loop_
_entity.id
_entity.type
_entity.pdbx_description
1 polymer ?
#
loop_
_entity_poly.entity_id
_entity_poly.type
_entity_poly.pdbx_seq_one_letter_code
_entity_poly.pdbx_strand_id
1 'polypeptide(L)'
;MADLMVQIDGVTYPLADCFWVRVNSQGCVVGAVRPDFRGDVIATPQQAQREWSSTKRQRASDERHGMQHLLFSPQQWKEQAKPCFLGRCNHSPTV
;
A
#
# COMPACT_ATOMS: atom_id res chain seq x y z
N MET A 1 -16.13 10.86 -15.88
CA MET A 1 -14.77 10.95 -15.31
C MET A 1 -14.02 9.74 -15.80
N ALA A 2 -12.82 9.90 -16.34
CA ALA A 2 -12.08 8.75 -16.86
C ALA A 2 -11.69 7.84 -15.69
N ASP A 3 -12.09 6.57 -15.75
CA ASP A 3 -11.59 5.59 -14.80
C ASP A 3 -10.09 5.40 -15.05
N LEU A 4 -9.28 5.76 -14.06
CA LEU A 4 -7.85 5.49 -14.08
C LEU A 4 -7.65 3.99 -13.96
N MET A 5 -7.01 3.40 -14.96
CA MET A 5 -6.71 1.98 -15.01
C MET A 5 -5.24 1.76 -14.68
N VAL A 6 -4.95 0.68 -13.96
CA VAL A 6 -3.59 0.28 -13.60
C VAL A 6 -3.35 -1.16 -14.01
N GLN A 7 -2.14 -1.47 -14.46
CA GLN A 7 -1.73 -2.83 -14.77
C GLN A 7 -0.93 -3.42 -13.60
N ILE A 8 -1.42 -4.53 -13.06
CA ILE A 8 -0.78 -5.26 -11.95
C ILE A 8 -0.66 -6.73 -12.41
N ASP A 9 0.55 -7.27 -12.42
CA ASP A 9 0.86 -8.63 -12.87
C ASP A 9 0.25 -8.98 -14.24
N GLY A 10 0.26 -8.00 -15.16
CA GLY A 10 -0.28 -8.15 -16.52
C GLY A 10 -1.80 -8.00 -16.63
N VAL A 11 -2.53 -7.89 -15.52
CA VAL A 11 -3.98 -7.69 -15.50
C VAL A 11 -4.32 -6.23 -15.24
N THR A 12 -5.29 -5.70 -15.99
CA THR A 12 -5.76 -4.32 -15.83
C THR A 12 -6.89 -4.24 -14.82
N TYR A 13 -6.74 -3.38 -13.82
CA TYR A 13 -7.75 -3.10 -12.80
C TYR A 13 -8.12 -1.62 -12.79
N PRO A 14 -9.38 -1.27 -12.47
CA PRO A 14 -9.71 0.09 -12.06
C PRO A 14 -8.90 0.45 -10.81
N LEU A 15 -8.18 1.57 -10.85
CA LEU A 15 -7.37 2.04 -9.73
C LEU A 15 -8.24 2.20 -8.47
N ALA A 16 -9.49 2.62 -8.61
CA ALA A 16 -10.44 2.78 -7.50
C ALA A 16 -10.73 1.48 -6.73
N ASP A 17 -10.55 0.32 -7.36
CA ASP A 17 -10.75 -0.99 -6.74
C ASP A 17 -9.48 -1.52 -6.06
N CYS A 18 -8.31 -0.98 -6.41
CA CYS A 18 -7.03 -1.36 -5.84
C CYS A 18 -6.80 -0.75 -4.45
N PHE A 19 -5.74 -1.20 -3.79
CA PHE A 19 -5.36 -0.75 -2.45
C PHE A 19 -3.89 -0.39 -2.40
N TRP A 20 -3.57 0.83 -1.97
CA TRP A 20 -2.22 1.17 -1.58
C TRP A 20 -1.94 0.57 -0.22
N VAL A 21 -0.89 -0.23 -0.12
CA VAL A 21 -0.46 -0.88 1.11
C VAL A 21 0.92 -0.38 1.52
N ARG A 22 1.10 -0.15 2.81
CA ARG A 22 2.38 0.14 3.44
C ARG A 22 2.93 -1.14 4.05
N VAL A 23 4.10 -1.55 3.58
CA VAL A 23 4.75 -2.81 3.94
C VAL A 23 6.04 -2.49 4.68
N ASN A 24 6.30 -3.16 5.80
CA ASN A 24 7.56 -3.02 6.52
C ASN A 24 8.68 -3.89 5.92
N SER A 25 9.89 -3.75 6.44
CA SER A 25 11.05 -4.54 6.00
C SER A 25 10.92 -6.06 6.19
N GLN A 26 9.93 -6.52 6.97
CA GLN A 26 9.63 -7.94 7.21
C GLN A 26 8.56 -8.49 6.26
N GLY A 27 7.96 -7.63 5.43
CA GLY A 27 6.83 -8.00 4.55
C GLY A 27 5.45 -7.85 5.20
N CYS A 28 5.35 -7.43 6.46
CA CYS A 28 4.06 -7.15 7.09
C CYS A 28 3.41 -5.92 6.49
N VAL A 29 2.14 -6.05 6.11
CA VAL A 29 1.30 -4.89 5.80
C VAL A 29 0.88 -4.22 7.11
N VAL A 30 1.32 -2.97 7.29
CA VAL A 30 1.09 -2.16 8.48
C VAL A 30 0.13 -0.98 8.22
N GLY A 31 -0.29 -0.79 6.96
CA GLY A 31 -1.26 0.23 6.57
C GLY A 31 -1.87 -0.06 5.21
N ALA A 32 -3.11 0.34 5.01
CA ALA A 32 -3.79 0.27 3.73
C ALA A 32 -4.67 1.51 3.53
N VAL A 33 -4.70 2.05 2.31
CA VAL A 33 -5.54 3.19 1.93
C VAL A 33 -6.11 2.96 0.53
N ARG A 34 -7.34 3.43 0.30
CA ARG A 34 -7.96 3.38 -1.03
C ARG A 34 -7.47 4.56 -1.89
N PRO A 35 -7.28 4.37 -3.21
CA PRO A 35 -6.84 5.45 -4.09
C PRO A 35 -7.80 6.64 -4.22
N ASP A 36 -9.07 6.49 -3.86
CA ASP A 36 -10.10 7.54 -3.88
C ASP A 36 -10.26 8.26 -2.52
N PHE A 37 -9.34 8.03 -1.57
CA PHE A 37 -9.42 8.60 -0.24
C PHE A 37 -9.25 10.13 -0.25
N ARG A 38 -10.18 10.84 0.42
CA ARG A 38 -10.21 12.33 0.55
C ARG A 38 -10.40 13.13 -0.74
N GLY A 39 -10.91 12.50 -1.80
CA GLY A 39 -11.34 13.22 -3.01
C GLY A 39 -10.24 13.53 -4.02
N ASP A 40 -8.97 13.32 -3.66
CA ASP A 40 -7.83 13.32 -4.58
C ASP A 40 -7.43 11.88 -4.92
N VAL A 41 -7.14 11.62 -6.20
CA VAL A 41 -6.72 10.28 -6.64
C VAL A 41 -5.24 10.04 -6.31
N ILE A 42 -4.97 9.03 -5.48
CA ILE A 42 -3.63 8.55 -5.16
C ILE A 42 -3.20 7.60 -6.28
N ALA A 43 -2.51 8.13 -7.29
CA ALA A 43 -2.08 7.37 -8.47
C ALA A 43 -0.63 6.86 -8.39
N THR A 44 0.15 7.34 -7.43
CA THR A 44 1.59 7.05 -7.33
C THR A 44 2.01 6.61 -5.93
N PRO A 45 3.10 5.81 -5.81
CA PRO A 45 3.64 5.42 -4.51
C PRO A 45 4.04 6.62 -3.64
N GLN A 46 4.50 7.71 -4.25
CA GLN A 46 4.89 8.93 -3.53
C GLN A 46 3.68 9.69 -2.98
N GLN A 47 2.54 9.65 -3.66
CA GLN A 47 1.29 10.17 -3.11
C GLN A 47 0.82 9.28 -1.95
N ALA A 48 0.89 7.96 -2.11
CA ALA A 48 0.53 7.02 -1.05
C ALA A 48 1.39 7.22 0.20
N GLN A 49 2.72 7.37 0.04
CA GLN A 49 3.63 7.62 1.15
C GLN A 49 3.24 8.85 1.97
N ARG A 50 2.70 9.91 1.35
CA ARG A 50 2.31 11.14 2.06
C ARG A 50 1.15 10.94 3.03
N GLU A 51 0.31 9.93 2.82
CA GLU A 51 -0.79 9.59 3.73
C GLU A 51 -0.27 9.12 5.10
N TRP A 52 0.87 8.44 5.13
CA TRP A 52 1.50 7.97 6.38
C TRP A 52 2.63 8.89 6.85
N SER A 53 3.36 9.49 5.91
CA SER A 53 4.60 10.23 6.14
C SER A 53 4.56 11.57 5.43
N SER A 54 3.86 12.53 6.03
CA SER A 54 3.65 13.87 5.47
C SER A 54 4.93 14.72 5.48
N THR A 55 5.76 14.57 6.50
CA THR A 55 7.00 15.36 6.64
C THR A 55 8.19 14.71 5.93
N LYS A 56 9.19 15.53 5.56
CA LYS A 56 10.47 15.00 5.01
C LYS A 56 11.18 14.08 6.01
N ARG A 57 11.11 14.38 7.31
CA ARG A 57 11.75 13.59 8.36
C ARG A 57 11.12 12.20 8.49
N GLN A 58 9.80 12.10 8.42
CA GLN A 58 9.11 10.80 8.45
C GLN A 58 9.43 9.97 7.23
N ARG A 59 9.45 10.58 6.04
CA ARG A 59 9.84 9.88 4.79
C ARG A 59 11.25 9.32 4.84
N ALA A 60 12.21 10.10 5.34
CA ALA A 60 13.57 9.62 5.56
C ALA A 60 13.63 8.49 6.60
N SER A 61 12.76 8.53 7.63
CA SER A 61 12.64 7.43 8.60
C SER A 61 12.09 6.17 7.95
N ASP A 62 11.05 6.31 7.13
CA ASP A 62 10.44 5.20 6.37
C ASP A 62 11.46 4.51 5.48
N GLU A 63 12.24 5.28 4.73
CA GLU A 63 13.33 4.77 3.90
C GLU A 63 14.37 4.02 4.74
N ARG A 64 14.78 4.58 5.88
CA ARG A 64 15.73 3.92 6.80
C ARG A 64 15.20 2.63 7.41
N HIS A 65 13.91 2.56 7.68
CA HIS A 65 13.26 1.36 8.22
C HIS A 65 12.79 0.38 7.14
N GLY A 66 13.09 0.64 5.86
CA GLY A 66 12.72 -0.23 4.75
C GLY A 66 11.22 -0.29 4.49
N MET A 67 10.48 0.78 4.81
CA MET A 67 9.06 0.86 4.54
C MET A 67 8.81 1.04 3.04
N GLN A 68 7.98 0.18 2.46
CA GLN A 68 7.60 0.21 1.05
C GLN A 68 6.13 0.54 0.89
N HIS A 69 5.78 1.13 -0.25
CA HIS A 69 4.41 1.47 -0.63
C HIS A 69 4.10 0.78 -1.94
N LEU A 70 3.23 -0.23 -1.90
CA LEU A 70 2.89 -1.08 -3.04
C LEU A 70 1.42 -0.93 -3.36
N LEU A 71 1.04 -1.15 -4.61
CA LEU A 71 -0.35 -1.19 -5.03
C LEU A 71 -0.78 -2.64 -5.20
N PHE A 72 -1.81 -3.05 -4.47
CA PHE A 72 -2.38 -4.39 -4.56
C PHE A 72 -3.71 -4.37 -5.28
N SER A 73 -3.95 -5.38 -6.11
CA SER A 73 -5.29 -5.70 -6.61
C SER A 73 -6.21 -6.12 -5.45
N PRO A 74 -7.54 -6.10 -5.63
CA PRO A 74 -8.47 -6.59 -4.60
C PRO A 74 -8.14 -8.01 -4.11
N GLN A 75 -7.71 -8.88 -5.03
CA GLN A 75 -7.33 -10.25 -4.72
C GLN A 75 -6.03 -10.31 -3.90
N GLN A 76 -4.98 -9.62 -4.36
CA GLN A 76 -3.70 -9.55 -3.62
C GLN A 76 -3.89 -8.96 -2.24
N TRP A 77 -4.75 -7.94 -2.08
CA TRP A 77 -5.06 -7.38 -0.77
C TRP A 77 -5.71 -8.41 0.15
N LYS A 78 -6.69 -9.17 -0.35
CA LYS A 78 -7.37 -10.20 0.43
C LYS A 78 -6.44 -11.34 0.84
N GLU A 79 -5.49 -11.70 -0.01
CA GLU A 79 -4.58 -12.83 0.22
C GLU A 79 -3.34 -12.44 1.03
N GLN A 80 -2.77 -11.26 0.80
CA GLN A 80 -1.48 -10.85 1.36
C GLN A 80 -1.63 -9.83 2.49
N ALA A 81 -2.50 -8.83 2.32
CA ALA A 81 -2.65 -7.75 3.29
C ALA A 81 -3.63 -8.09 4.42
N LYS A 82 -4.80 -8.64 4.10
CA LYS A 82 -5.85 -8.97 5.07
C LYS A 82 -5.36 -9.89 6.21
N PRO A 83 -4.54 -10.92 5.98
CA PRO A 83 -4.01 -11.73 7.07
C PRO A 83 -3.17 -10.93 8.06
N CYS A 84 -2.40 -9.92 7.60
CA CYS A 84 -1.61 -9.06 8.48
C CYS A 84 -2.52 -8.27 9.45
N PHE A 85 -3.61 -7.67 8.94
CA PHE A 85 -4.57 -6.94 9.78
C PHE A 85 -5.38 -7.83 10.73
N LEU A 86 -5.49 -9.13 10.43
CA LEU A 86 -6.16 -10.11 11.28
C LEU A 86 -5.19 -10.82 12.24
N GLY A 87 -3.90 -10.47 12.24
CA GLY A 87 -2.88 -11.16 13.05
C GLY A 87 -2.63 -12.61 12.63
N ARG A 88 -2.94 -12.97 11.38
CA ARG A 88 -2.81 -14.31 10.80
C ARG A 88 -1.71 -14.41 9.74
N CYS A 89 -0.84 -13.41 9.62
CA CYS A 89 0.29 -13.46 8.69
C CYS A 89 1.42 -14.33 9.23
N ASN A 90 2.16 -14.98 8.32
CA ASN A 90 3.35 -15.78 8.65
C ASN A 90 4.65 -14.97 8.53
N HIS A 91 4.55 -13.64 8.49
CA HIS A 91 5.72 -12.78 8.47
C HIS A 91 6.35 -12.79 9.86
N SER A 92 7.50 -13.47 10.00
CA SER A 92 8.20 -13.54 11.27
C SER A 92 8.70 -12.15 11.66
N PRO A 93 8.41 -11.66 12.88
CA PRO A 93 9.14 -10.54 13.41
C PRO A 93 10.59 -11.01 13.56
N THR A 94 11.49 -10.46 12.75
CA THR A 94 12.92 -10.53 13.03
C THR A 94 13.13 -9.79 14.35
N VAL A 95 13.27 -10.57 15.42
CA VAL A 95 13.69 -10.10 16.76
C VAL A 95 15.13 -9.61 16.67
#